data_AF-A0A834BYY7-F1
#
_entry.id   AF-A0A834BYY7-F1
#
_cell.length_a   1.000
_cell.length_b   1.000
_cell.length_c   1.000
_cell.angle_alpha   90.00
_cell.angle_beta   90.00
_cell.angle_gamma   90.00
#
_symmetry.space_group_name_H-M   'P 1'
#
loop_
_entity.id
_entity.type
_entity.pdbx_description
1 polymer ?
#
loop_
_entity_poly.entity_id
_entity_poly.type
_entity_poly.pdbx_seq_one_letter_code
_entity_poly.pdbx_strand_id
1 'polypeptide(L)'
;MFKVTGGAMPGAARVLPLVWAAEATDGGEKEPAAPLKLDDLSLYSAPERPLYVEPAAGQLEEHVATLRKLVEPYTGWCQVTYGKLKPKVEKLVQSGNDSYVYLQNHPKDFYARAGIIGFTGVLGLFLARGSRVKKLIYPAGLMTLTASMYYPEEAVTIARSTGDAVYGYAVRGFAAAEKIFSPQSKDGKSGKTEAKP
;
A
#
# COMPACT_ATOMS: atom_id res chain seq x y z
N MET A 1 -1.91 -34.63 -25.28
CA MET A 1 -3.17 -34.80 -26.03
C MET A 1 -3.71 -36.19 -25.73
N PHE A 2 -4.75 -36.30 -24.90
CA PHE A 2 -5.50 -37.54 -24.75
C PHE A 2 -6.98 -37.20 -24.74
N LYS A 3 -7.67 -37.80 -25.71
CA LYS A 3 -9.09 -37.70 -26.03
C LYS A 3 -9.75 -38.93 -25.41
N VAL A 4 -10.79 -38.75 -24.60
CA VAL A 4 -11.69 -39.83 -24.19
C VAL A 4 -13.10 -39.42 -24.58
N THR A 5 -13.69 -40.25 -25.41
CA THR A 5 -15.03 -40.17 -26.01
C THR A 5 -16.03 -40.95 -25.17
N GLY A 6 -17.20 -40.34 -24.95
CA GLY A 6 -18.52 -40.99 -25.11
C GLY A 6 -19.09 -41.79 -23.94
N GLY A 7 -20.37 -41.54 -23.63
CA GLY A 7 -21.22 -42.55 -22.97
C GLY A 7 -22.40 -42.04 -22.15
N ALA A 8 -23.52 -41.76 -22.82
CA ALA A 8 -24.92 -42.04 -22.46
C ALA A 8 -25.44 -41.84 -21.00
N MET A 9 -26.38 -40.90 -20.86
CA MET A 9 -27.57 -41.03 -19.97
C MET A 9 -28.53 -42.09 -20.57
N PRO A 10 -29.30 -42.86 -19.78
CA PRO A 10 -30.55 -42.35 -19.19
C PRO A 10 -31.00 -43.01 -17.86
N GLY A 11 -31.99 -42.39 -17.22
CA GLY A 11 -33.00 -43.13 -16.46
C GLY A 11 -33.00 -42.89 -14.95
N ALA A 12 -33.99 -42.13 -14.48
CA ALA A 12 -35.10 -42.66 -13.70
C ALA A 12 -35.84 -41.50 -13.02
N ALA A 13 -36.97 -41.11 -13.61
CA ALA A 13 -37.98 -40.33 -12.92
C ALA A 13 -38.56 -41.19 -11.77
N ARG A 14 -38.52 -40.68 -10.54
CA ARG A 14 -39.38 -41.14 -9.45
C ARG A 14 -40.19 -39.97 -8.94
N VAL A 15 -41.41 -39.90 -9.43
CA VAL A 15 -42.51 -39.13 -8.85
C VAL A 15 -42.95 -39.89 -7.59
N LEU A 16 -42.93 -39.24 -6.43
CA LEU A 16 -43.63 -39.72 -5.23
C LEU A 16 -44.82 -38.80 -4.97
N PRO A 17 -46.00 -39.36 -4.63
CA PRO A 17 -47.21 -38.58 -4.44
C PRO A 17 -47.22 -37.90 -3.07
N LEU A 18 -47.65 -36.64 -3.08
CA LEU A 18 -48.08 -35.86 -1.95
C LEU A 18 -49.40 -36.45 -1.43
N VAL A 19 -49.44 -36.98 -0.21
CA VAL A 19 -50.70 -37.28 0.50
C VAL A 19 -50.85 -36.24 1.60
N TRP A 20 -51.85 -35.38 1.46
CA TRP A 20 -52.29 -34.43 2.47
C TRP A 20 -53.51 -35.03 3.17
N ALA A 21 -53.51 -35.06 4.50
CA ALA A 21 -54.60 -35.59 5.31
C ALA A 21 -55.70 -34.54 5.49
N ALA A 22 -56.96 -34.96 5.31
CA ALA A 22 -58.15 -34.16 5.55
C ALA A 22 -58.92 -34.63 6.81
N GLU A 23 -59.72 -33.71 7.32
CA GLU A 23 -60.42 -33.60 8.61
C GLU A 23 -61.37 -34.72 9.09
N ALA A 24 -61.48 -34.75 10.43
CA ALA A 24 -62.68 -34.90 11.29
C ALA A 24 -63.76 -35.95 10.98
N THR A 25 -64.03 -36.84 11.94
CA THR A 25 -65.22 -36.81 12.84
C THR A 25 -65.31 -38.07 13.72
N ASP A 26 -65.70 -37.83 14.97
CA ASP A 26 -66.64 -38.57 15.82
C ASP A 26 -66.62 -40.12 15.93
N GLY A 27 -66.55 -40.59 17.18
CA GLY A 27 -67.36 -41.71 17.64
C GLY A 27 -66.66 -43.06 17.85
N GLY A 28 -66.60 -43.51 19.11
CA GLY A 28 -66.64 -44.94 19.42
C GLY A 28 -65.50 -45.48 20.29
N GLU A 29 -65.80 -45.65 21.56
CA GLU A 29 -64.99 -46.28 22.61
C GLU A 29 -64.64 -47.76 22.31
N LYS A 30 -63.41 -48.19 22.65
CA LYS A 30 -63.10 -49.30 23.59
C LYS A 30 -61.67 -49.82 23.41
N GLU A 31 -60.88 -49.65 24.46
CA GLU A 31 -59.64 -50.39 24.74
C GLU A 31 -59.98 -51.83 25.24
N PRO A 32 -59.04 -52.79 25.15
CA PRO A 32 -58.18 -53.01 26.31
C PRO A 32 -56.72 -53.44 26.02
N ALA A 33 -55.80 -52.85 26.79
CA ALA A 33 -54.64 -53.45 27.45
C ALA A 33 -53.59 -54.19 26.58
N ALA A 34 -52.53 -53.44 26.24
CA ALA A 34 -51.30 -53.92 25.61
C ALA A 34 -50.38 -54.72 26.55
N PRO A 35 -49.53 -55.63 26.03
CA PRO A 35 -48.24 -55.96 26.63
C PRO A 35 -47.24 -54.82 26.31
N LEU A 36 -47.08 -53.89 27.25
CA LEU A 36 -46.10 -52.80 27.14
C LEU A 36 -44.67 -53.36 27.18
N LYS A 37 -43.84 -53.02 26.18
CA LYS A 37 -42.44 -53.44 26.11
C LYS A 37 -41.61 -52.62 27.12
N LEU A 38 -40.74 -53.29 27.85
CA LEU A 38 -39.83 -52.69 28.85
C LEU A 38 -38.84 -51.68 28.25
N ASP A 39 -38.64 -51.67 26.93
CA ASP A 39 -37.76 -50.73 26.23
C ASP A 39 -38.29 -49.28 26.23
N ASP A 40 -39.60 -49.08 26.43
CA ASP A 40 -40.24 -47.75 26.50
C ASP A 40 -40.13 -47.11 27.90
N LEU A 41 -39.58 -47.82 28.90
CA LEU A 41 -39.48 -47.35 30.29
C LEU A 41 -38.10 -46.75 30.65
N SER A 42 -37.20 -46.54 29.69
CA SER A 42 -35.92 -45.89 29.99
C SER A 42 -36.07 -44.37 30.17
N LEU A 43 -36.39 -43.95 31.40
CA LEU A 43 -36.48 -42.54 31.84
C LEU A 43 -35.17 -41.72 31.66
N TYR A 44 -34.08 -42.36 31.25
CA TYR A 44 -32.78 -41.74 30.99
C TYR A 44 -32.21 -42.15 29.63
N SER A 45 -33.05 -42.43 28.63
CA SER A 45 -32.54 -42.46 27.25
C SER A 45 -31.99 -41.08 26.93
N ALA A 46 -30.66 -40.98 26.85
CA ALA A 46 -29.99 -39.76 26.41
C ALA A 46 -30.61 -39.35 25.08
N PRO A 47 -30.97 -38.06 24.87
CA PRO A 47 -31.61 -37.66 23.64
C PRO A 47 -30.72 -38.14 22.49
N GLU A 48 -31.26 -38.97 21.60
CA GLU A 48 -30.64 -39.26 20.32
C GLU A 48 -30.30 -37.89 19.74
N ARG A 49 -28.99 -37.63 19.63
CA ARG A 49 -28.45 -36.32 19.28
C ARG A 49 -29.31 -35.79 18.13
N PRO A 50 -29.99 -34.64 18.26
CA PRO A 50 -30.72 -34.11 17.13
C PRO A 50 -29.69 -34.04 16.02
N LEU A 51 -29.92 -34.83 14.97
CA LEU A 51 -29.06 -34.86 13.81
C LEU A 51 -29.11 -33.42 13.33
N TYR A 52 -28.06 -32.66 13.60
CA TYR A 52 -27.97 -31.27 13.20
C TYR A 52 -27.94 -31.31 11.68
N VAL A 53 -29.12 -31.22 11.08
CA VAL A 53 -29.27 -31.09 9.65
C VAL A 53 -28.84 -29.67 9.38
N GLU A 54 -27.63 -29.53 8.86
CA GLU A 54 -27.16 -28.25 8.36
C GLU A 54 -28.26 -27.70 7.44
N PRO A 55 -28.83 -26.52 7.74
CA PRO A 55 -29.92 -25.97 6.95
C PRO A 55 -29.47 -25.96 5.48
N ALA A 56 -30.32 -26.48 4.59
CA ALA A 56 -30.00 -26.59 3.18
C ALA A 56 -29.46 -25.25 2.68
N ALA A 57 -28.20 -25.26 2.22
CA ALA A 57 -27.41 -24.05 2.03
C ALA A 57 -28.23 -22.99 1.28
N GLY A 58 -28.46 -21.85 1.92
CA GLY A 58 -29.13 -20.75 1.24
C GLY A 58 -28.28 -20.28 0.05
N GLN A 59 -28.89 -19.73 -0.99
CA GLN A 59 -28.16 -19.17 -2.15
C GLN A 59 -27.03 -18.21 -1.71
N LEU A 60 -27.23 -17.49 -0.60
CA LEU A 60 -26.24 -16.59 -0.03
C LEU A 60 -25.04 -17.33 0.59
N GLU A 61 -25.29 -18.46 1.23
CA GLU A 61 -24.25 -19.30 1.84
C GLU A 61 -23.41 -19.99 0.77
N GLU A 62 -24.03 -20.41 -0.33
CA GLU A 62 -23.31 -20.92 -1.51
C GLU A 62 -22.43 -19.83 -2.15
N HIS A 63 -22.92 -18.60 -2.27
CA HIS A 63 -22.12 -17.48 -2.76
C HIS A 63 -20.96 -17.11 -1.83
N VAL A 64 -21.17 -17.13 -0.51
CA VAL A 64 -20.08 -16.89 0.45
C VAL A 64 -19.07 -18.05 0.46
N ALA A 65 -19.54 -19.29 0.32
CA ALA A 65 -18.68 -20.46 0.24
C ALA A 65 -17.82 -20.45 -1.03
N THR A 66 -18.41 -20.09 -2.19
CA THR A 66 -17.66 -19.95 -3.45
C THR A 66 -16.65 -18.81 -3.37
N LEU A 67 -17.01 -17.66 -2.80
CA LEU A 67 -16.06 -16.57 -2.54
C LEU A 67 -14.92 -16.98 -1.61
N ARG A 68 -15.23 -17.72 -0.53
CA ARG A 68 -14.20 -18.26 0.38
C ARG A 68 -13.26 -19.21 -0.37
N LYS A 69 -13.78 -20.10 -1.21
CA LYS A 69 -12.97 -21.02 -2.02
C LYS A 69 -12.08 -20.29 -3.03
N LEU A 70 -12.54 -19.17 -3.58
CA LEU A 70 -11.75 -18.33 -4.48
C LEU A 70 -10.65 -17.55 -3.74
N VAL A 71 -10.91 -17.11 -2.52
CA VAL A 71 -9.97 -16.32 -1.70
C VAL A 71 -8.95 -17.19 -0.96
N GLU A 72 -9.29 -18.43 -0.60
CA GLU A 72 -8.44 -19.41 0.10
C GLU A 72 -7.03 -19.58 -0.53
N PRO A 73 -6.84 -19.71 -1.86
CA PRO A 73 -5.51 -19.76 -2.45
C PRO A 73 -4.76 -18.41 -2.41
N TYR A 74 -5.47 -17.29 -2.43
CA TYR A 74 -4.86 -15.96 -2.40
C TYR A 74 -4.34 -15.60 -1.00
N THR A 75 -5.05 -16.00 0.05
CA THR A 75 -4.62 -15.74 1.44
C THR A 75 -3.30 -16.44 1.75
N GLY A 76 -3.10 -17.68 1.27
CA GLY A 76 -1.84 -18.40 1.43
C GLY A 76 -0.65 -17.70 0.76
N TRP A 77 -0.82 -17.20 -0.47
CA TRP A 77 0.22 -16.43 -1.15
C TRP A 77 0.53 -15.10 -0.46
N CYS A 78 -0.50 -14.43 0.04
CA CYS A 78 -0.37 -13.19 0.81
C CYS A 78 0.39 -13.42 2.14
N GLN A 79 0.09 -14.50 2.86
CA GLN A 79 0.80 -14.86 4.10
C GLN A 79 2.30 -15.12 3.85
N VAL A 80 2.64 -15.83 2.78
CA VAL A 80 4.04 -16.13 2.43
C VAL A 80 4.80 -14.86 2.01
N THR A 81 4.18 -14.00 1.20
CA THR A 81 4.81 -12.74 0.76
C THR A 81 4.95 -11.75 1.92
N TYR A 82 3.92 -11.64 2.78
CA TYR A 82 3.97 -10.83 3.99
C TYR A 82 5.06 -11.31 4.96
N GLY A 83 5.21 -12.63 5.15
CA GLY A 83 6.29 -13.20 5.96
C GLY A 83 7.69 -12.87 5.45
N LYS A 84 7.88 -12.69 4.14
CA LYS A 84 9.15 -12.25 3.53
C LYS A 84 9.35 -10.73 3.57
N LEU A 85 8.27 -9.97 3.47
CA LEU A 85 8.30 -8.51 3.46
C LEU A 85 8.45 -7.93 4.86
N LYS A 86 7.77 -8.49 5.86
CA LYS A 86 7.82 -8.07 7.25
C LYS A 86 9.25 -7.88 7.77
N PRO A 87 10.17 -8.87 7.69
CA PRO A 87 11.54 -8.67 8.15
C PRO A 87 12.35 -7.68 7.30
N LYS A 88 12.01 -7.50 6.01
CA LYS A 88 12.68 -6.49 5.15
C LYS A 88 12.27 -5.08 5.53
N VAL A 89 10.98 -4.88 5.80
CA VAL A 89 10.43 -3.59 6.24
C VAL A 89 10.95 -3.27 7.63
N GLU A 90 10.95 -4.23 8.56
CA GLU A 90 11.54 -4.07 9.89
C GLU A 90 13.02 -3.68 9.80
N LYS A 91 13.82 -4.36 8.95
CA LYS A 91 15.22 -3.98 8.72
C LYS A 91 15.38 -2.58 8.12
N LEU A 92 14.51 -2.19 7.19
CA LEU A 92 14.55 -0.87 6.58
C LEU A 92 14.15 0.22 7.57
N VAL A 93 13.14 -0.04 8.40
CA VAL A 93 12.70 0.87 9.47
C VAL A 93 13.78 0.97 10.54
N GLN A 94 14.42 -0.13 10.92
CA GLN A 94 15.55 -0.14 11.86
C GLN A 94 16.70 0.69 11.30
N SER A 95 17.12 0.41 10.05
CA SER A 95 18.18 1.16 9.37
C SER A 95 17.83 2.64 9.17
N GLY A 96 16.56 2.95 8.92
CA GLY A 96 16.03 4.30 8.84
C GLY A 96 16.10 5.01 10.19
N ASN A 97 15.76 4.32 11.28
CA ASN A 97 15.85 4.86 12.63
C ASN A 97 17.32 5.07 13.05
N ASP A 98 18.19 4.10 12.79
CA ASP A 98 19.62 4.19 13.06
C ASP A 98 20.26 5.36 12.30
N SER A 99 19.92 5.52 11.02
CA SER A 99 20.38 6.67 10.23
C SER A 99 19.75 7.99 10.68
N TYR A 100 18.51 7.99 11.17
CA TYR A 100 17.87 9.18 11.72
C TYR A 100 18.48 9.63 13.05
N VAL A 101 18.79 8.68 13.95
CA VAL A 101 19.52 8.96 15.21
C VAL A 101 20.94 9.46 14.91
N TYR A 102 21.58 8.92 13.88
CA TYR A 102 22.87 9.43 13.40
C TYR A 102 22.73 10.84 12.83
N LEU A 103 21.65 11.09 12.08
CA LEU A 103 21.31 12.40 11.51
C LEU A 103 21.09 13.48 12.58
N GLN A 104 20.42 13.11 13.68
CA GLN A 104 20.17 14.01 14.82
C GLN A 104 21.44 14.34 15.62
N ASN A 105 22.41 13.41 15.73
CA ASN A 105 23.60 13.57 16.56
C ASN A 105 24.86 14.03 15.79
N HIS A 106 24.71 14.62 14.60
CA HIS A 106 25.85 14.81 13.72
C HIS A 106 26.86 15.89 14.13
N PRO A 107 28.17 15.66 13.87
CA PRO A 107 29.15 16.74 13.78
C PRO A 107 28.81 17.69 12.62
N LYS A 108 29.07 18.98 12.82
CA LYS A 108 28.64 20.10 11.94
C LYS A 108 29.02 19.97 10.45
N ASP A 109 29.96 19.09 10.09
CA ASP A 109 30.45 18.93 8.71
C ASP A 109 29.73 17.84 7.89
N PHE A 110 28.77 17.10 8.46
CA PHE A 110 28.18 15.96 7.77
C PHE A 110 27.34 16.35 6.55
N TYR A 111 26.45 17.36 6.68
CA TYR A 111 25.59 17.79 5.58
C TYR A 111 26.35 18.42 4.44
N ALA A 112 27.43 19.15 4.73
CA ALA A 112 28.31 19.69 3.70
C ALA A 112 28.96 18.56 2.89
N ARG A 113 29.50 17.53 3.57
CA ARG A 113 30.12 16.37 2.91
C ARG A 113 29.11 15.50 2.17
N ALA A 114 27.98 15.16 2.80
CA ALA A 114 26.91 14.38 2.20
C ALA A 114 26.27 15.12 1.02
N GLY A 115 26.11 16.43 1.12
CA GLY A 115 25.63 17.28 0.03
C GLY A 115 26.59 17.25 -1.17
N ILE A 116 27.90 17.41 -0.94
CA ILE A 116 28.90 17.32 -2.02
C ILE A 116 28.91 15.91 -2.65
N ILE A 117 28.89 14.85 -1.84
CA ILE A 117 28.90 13.46 -2.36
C ILE A 117 27.61 13.15 -3.12
N GLY A 118 26.45 13.56 -2.59
CA GLY A 118 25.15 13.37 -3.24
C GLY A 118 25.04 14.16 -4.54
N PHE A 119 25.46 15.43 -4.52
CA PHE A 119 25.43 16.29 -5.70
C PHE A 119 26.39 15.80 -6.79
N THR A 120 27.60 15.37 -6.42
CA THR A 120 28.55 14.77 -7.38
C THR A 120 28.04 13.44 -7.94
N GLY A 121 27.33 12.63 -7.15
CA GLY A 121 26.67 11.41 -7.62
C GLY A 121 25.54 11.68 -8.62
N VAL A 122 24.66 12.64 -8.32
CA VAL A 122 23.57 13.05 -9.23
C VAL A 122 24.13 13.67 -10.51
N LEU A 123 25.14 14.54 -10.39
CA LEU A 123 25.83 15.15 -11.52
C LEU A 123 26.51 14.07 -12.38
N GLY A 124 27.17 13.10 -11.75
CA GLY A 124 27.77 11.95 -12.41
C GLY A 124 26.73 11.09 -13.14
N LEU A 125 25.58 10.80 -12.52
CA LEU A 125 24.48 10.06 -13.16
C LEU A 125 23.89 10.85 -14.34
N PHE A 126 23.77 12.17 -14.22
CA PHE A 126 23.28 13.04 -15.28
C PHE A 126 24.24 13.06 -16.49
N LEU A 127 25.54 13.08 -16.26
CA LEU A 127 26.55 12.95 -17.31
C LEU A 127 26.60 11.53 -17.91
N ALA A 128 26.45 10.50 -17.07
CA ALA A 128 26.52 9.09 -17.47
C ALA A 128 25.31 8.63 -18.28
N ARG A 129 24.10 9.15 -17.99
CA ARG A 129 22.83 8.72 -18.61
C ARG A 129 22.64 9.17 -20.07
N GLY A 130 23.73 9.55 -20.76
CA GLY A 130 23.75 9.62 -22.22
C GLY A 130 22.89 10.73 -22.83
N SER A 131 22.69 11.84 -22.13
CA SER A 131 21.94 12.97 -22.67
C SER A 131 22.80 13.80 -23.63
N ARG A 132 22.17 14.34 -24.69
CA ARG A 132 22.78 15.28 -25.67
C ARG A 132 23.46 16.48 -25.02
N VAL A 133 23.17 16.73 -23.75
CA VAL A 133 23.84 17.71 -22.89
C VAL A 133 25.37 17.51 -22.87
N LYS A 134 25.89 16.27 -22.83
CA LYS A 134 27.35 16.05 -22.90
C LYS A 134 27.97 16.50 -24.23
N LYS A 135 27.20 16.43 -25.32
CA LYS A 135 27.64 16.92 -26.65
C LYS A 135 27.71 18.44 -26.73
N LEU A 136 27.08 19.17 -25.81
CA LEU A 136 27.11 20.64 -25.77
C LEU A 136 28.10 21.13 -24.72
N ILE A 137 28.06 20.59 -23.50
CA ILE A 137 28.93 21.02 -22.41
C ILE A 137 30.40 20.71 -22.69
N TYR A 138 30.71 19.57 -23.31
CA TYR A 138 32.10 19.20 -23.57
C TYR A 138 32.81 20.14 -24.56
N PRO A 139 32.27 20.40 -25.78
CA PRO A 139 32.89 21.37 -26.70
C PRO A 139 32.75 22.81 -26.22
N ALA A 140 31.63 23.20 -25.60
CA ALA A 140 31.50 24.56 -25.07
C ALA A 140 32.48 24.81 -23.94
N GLY A 141 32.66 23.85 -23.02
CA GLY A 141 33.61 23.93 -21.92
C GLY A 141 35.06 23.93 -22.40
N LEU A 142 35.40 23.11 -23.40
CA LEU A 142 36.73 23.19 -24.01
C LEU A 142 36.94 24.53 -24.71
N MET A 143 35.96 25.05 -25.46
CA MET A 143 36.07 26.35 -26.11
C MET A 143 36.25 27.49 -25.11
N THR A 144 35.49 27.50 -24.01
CA THR A 144 35.64 28.52 -22.97
C THR A 144 36.98 28.42 -22.25
N LEU A 145 37.47 27.21 -21.97
CA LEU A 145 38.80 27.00 -21.39
C LEU A 145 39.90 27.47 -22.35
N THR A 146 39.79 27.15 -23.65
CA THR A 146 40.76 27.63 -24.64
C THR A 146 40.73 29.15 -24.80
N ALA A 147 39.55 29.77 -24.79
CA ALA A 147 39.40 31.22 -24.84
C ALA A 147 39.95 31.88 -23.56
N SER A 148 39.72 31.26 -22.39
CA SER A 148 40.24 31.76 -21.11
C SER A 148 41.76 31.69 -21.01
N MET A 149 42.41 30.68 -21.59
CA MET A 149 43.88 30.60 -21.62
C MET A 149 44.49 31.60 -22.60
N TYR A 150 43.81 31.87 -23.73
CA TYR A 150 44.33 32.74 -24.77
C TYR A 150 44.07 34.23 -24.50
N TYR A 151 43.00 34.58 -23.78
CA TYR A 151 42.66 35.96 -23.39
C TYR A 151 42.22 36.07 -21.91
N PRO A 152 43.17 36.06 -20.97
CA PRO A 152 42.86 36.06 -19.53
C PRO A 152 42.18 37.35 -19.05
N GLU A 153 42.53 38.52 -19.61
CA GLU A 153 41.97 39.82 -19.19
C GLU A 153 40.47 39.95 -19.52
N GLU A 154 40.06 39.49 -20.70
CA GLU A 154 38.64 39.45 -21.09
C GLU A 154 37.87 38.40 -20.28
N ALA A 155 38.49 37.26 -19.97
CA ALA A 155 37.87 36.23 -19.14
C ALA A 155 37.62 36.73 -17.70
N VAL A 156 38.55 37.47 -17.10
CA VAL A 156 38.41 38.00 -15.74
C VAL A 156 37.28 39.03 -15.65
N THR A 157 37.16 39.92 -16.62
CA THR A 157 36.09 40.94 -16.63
C THR A 157 34.70 40.33 -16.83
N ILE A 158 34.59 39.33 -17.72
CA ILE A 158 33.34 38.57 -17.92
C ILE A 158 33.01 37.75 -16.66
N ALA A 159 34.00 37.13 -16.03
CA ALA A 159 33.80 36.36 -14.80
C ALA A 159 33.35 37.24 -13.63
N ARG A 160 33.90 38.44 -13.48
CA ARG A 160 33.50 39.40 -12.44
C ARG A 160 32.05 39.87 -12.61
N SER A 161 31.71 40.36 -13.79
CA SER A 161 30.35 40.84 -14.09
C SER A 161 29.30 39.72 -13.97
N THR A 162 29.61 38.52 -14.46
CA THR A 162 28.74 37.35 -14.31
C THR A 162 28.63 36.90 -12.85
N GLY A 163 29.74 36.94 -12.11
CA GLY A 163 29.80 36.60 -10.69
C GLY A 163 28.90 37.49 -9.84
N ASP A 164 28.93 38.80 -10.06
CA ASP A 164 28.07 39.76 -9.34
C ASP A 164 26.58 39.53 -9.64
N ALA A 165 26.24 39.24 -10.89
CA ALA A 165 24.86 38.93 -11.27
C ALA A 165 24.37 37.65 -10.58
N VAL A 166 25.15 36.56 -10.65
CA VAL A 166 24.81 35.28 -10.02
C VAL A 166 24.71 35.43 -8.51
N TYR A 167 25.63 36.18 -7.89
CA TYR A 167 25.58 36.48 -6.46
C TYR A 167 24.32 37.28 -6.09
N GLY A 168 23.96 38.30 -6.87
CA GLY A 168 22.73 39.06 -6.68
C GLY A 168 21.46 38.20 -6.78
N TYR A 169 21.40 37.30 -7.76
CA TYR A 169 20.31 36.33 -7.87
C TYR A 169 20.29 35.33 -6.72
N ALA A 170 21.45 34.84 -6.28
CA ALA A 170 21.56 33.91 -5.16
C ALA A 170 21.07 34.55 -3.87
N VAL A 171 21.54 35.76 -3.53
CA VAL A 171 21.09 36.52 -2.36
C VAL A 171 19.59 36.78 -2.42
N ARG A 172 19.06 37.16 -3.59
CA ARG A 172 17.62 37.38 -3.78
C ARG A 172 16.81 36.09 -3.67
N GLY A 173 17.34 34.97 -4.15
CA GLY A 173 16.76 33.65 -4.03
C GLY A 173 16.73 33.16 -2.59
N PHE A 174 17.82 33.32 -1.84
CA PHE A 174 17.87 33.04 -0.40
C PHE A 174 16.90 33.91 0.36
N ALA A 175 16.86 35.22 0.09
CA ALA A 175 15.91 36.13 0.72
C ALA A 175 14.45 35.78 0.38
N ALA A 176 14.16 35.31 -0.83
CA ALA A 176 12.83 34.85 -1.22
C ALA A 176 12.46 33.52 -0.53
N ALA A 177 13.41 32.58 -0.47
CA ALA A 177 13.22 31.30 0.21
C ALA A 177 13.03 31.49 1.73
N GLU A 178 13.79 32.39 2.35
CA GLU A 178 13.64 32.75 3.77
C GLU A 178 12.28 33.37 4.05
N LYS A 179 11.76 34.23 3.15
CA LYS A 179 10.39 34.77 3.26
C LYS A 179 9.31 33.70 3.16
N ILE A 180 9.50 32.66 2.36
CA ILE A 180 8.56 31.55 2.21
C ILE A 180 8.66 30.58 3.41
N PHE A 181 9.88 30.37 3.93
CA PHE A 181 10.18 29.45 5.02
C PHE A 181 9.87 30.03 6.40
N SER A 182 9.95 31.36 6.56
CA SER A 182 9.61 32.09 7.79
C SER A 182 8.41 33.03 7.58
N PRO A 183 7.20 32.52 7.32
CA PRO A 183 6.02 33.36 7.11
C PRO A 183 5.52 34.07 8.39
N GLN A 184 6.12 33.84 9.57
CA GLN A 184 5.68 34.47 10.82
C GLN A 184 6.82 34.95 11.73
N SER A 185 6.86 36.27 11.92
CA SER A 185 7.09 36.95 13.22
C SER A 185 7.06 38.49 13.13
N LYS A 186 6.46 39.10 12.09
CA LYS A 186 6.33 40.57 12.00
C LYS A 186 4.97 41.13 11.59
N ASP A 187 3.90 40.35 11.72
CA ASP A 187 2.54 40.93 11.74
C ASP A 187 2.13 41.17 13.19
N GLY A 188 2.61 42.28 13.75
CA GLY A 188 2.36 42.63 15.15
C GLY A 188 2.92 43.96 15.63
N LYS A 189 3.20 44.94 14.76
CA LYS A 189 3.30 46.36 15.19
C LYS A 189 3.21 47.34 14.03
N SER A 190 2.02 47.47 13.43
CA SER A 190 1.64 48.69 12.73
C SER A 190 0.24 49.08 13.17
N GLY A 191 0.13 50.09 14.03
CA GLY A 191 -1.16 50.70 14.39
C GLY A 191 -1.10 51.59 15.63
N LYS A 192 -1.25 52.91 15.41
CA LYS A 192 -1.40 54.05 16.33
C LYS A 192 -0.06 54.62 16.84
N THR A 193 0.27 55.91 16.63
CA THR A 193 -0.56 57.15 16.68
C THR A 193 0.18 58.22 15.85
N GLU A 194 -0.39 58.79 14.78
CA GLU A 194 -1.21 60.01 14.72
C GLU A 194 -0.60 61.30 15.33
N ALA A 195 -0.50 62.32 14.45
CA ALA A 195 -0.65 63.77 14.66
C ALA A 195 0.38 64.58 15.50
N LYS A 196 1.13 65.43 14.77
CA LYS A 196 1.45 66.88 14.92
C LYS A 196 1.30 67.57 16.30
N PRO A 197 2.08 68.64 16.62
CA PRO A 197 2.27 69.83 15.78
C PRO A 197 3.66 70.03 15.19
#